data_AF-A0A968DT30-F1
#
_entry.id   AF-A0A968DT30-F1
#
_cell.length_a   1.000
_cell.length_b   1.000
_cell.length_c   1.000
_cell.angle_alpha   90.00
_cell.angle_beta   90.00
_cell.angle_gamma   90.00
#
_symmetry.space_group_name_H-M   'P 1'
#
loop_
_entity.id
_entity.type
_entity.pdbx_description
1 polymer ?
#
loop_
_entity_poly.entity_id
_entity_poly.type
_entity_poly.pdbx_seq_one_letter_code
_entity_poly.pdbx_strand_id
1 'polypeptide(L)'
;MRSWLNPNFIVSPQSETAIKAGVRTAILGSLWTIGIAIVFAFPIGVGAAIYLEEYAGENFINRIIQTNINNLAGVPSIIYGMLGLAVFVRSLEKITSGAAFGVLEDPTTANGRTVLSAGLTLGLLILPLIIINAQEAIRAVPQSLRLASYGLGATKWQT
;
A
#
# COMPACT_ATOMS: atom_id res chain seq x y z
N MET A 1 -42.41 -4.54 9.15
CA MET A 1 -41.25 -3.73 8.71
C MET A 1 -40.40 -4.59 7.77
N ARG A 2 -40.25 -4.22 6.50
CA ARG A 2 -39.27 -4.89 5.63
C ARG A 2 -37.88 -4.42 6.06
N SER A 3 -37.04 -5.33 6.55
CA SER A 3 -35.65 -5.01 6.86
C SER A 3 -34.94 -4.67 5.55
N TRP A 4 -34.38 -3.47 5.47
CA TRP A 4 -33.57 -3.01 4.34
C TRP A 4 -32.21 -3.71 4.28
N LEU A 5 -31.81 -4.35 5.39
CA LEU A 5 -30.61 -5.20 5.48
C LEU A 5 -31.05 -6.66 5.51
N ASN A 6 -30.71 -7.40 4.46
CA ASN A 6 -30.89 -8.85 4.38
C ASN A 6 -29.56 -9.52 3.94
N PRO A 7 -29.34 -10.81 4.23
CA PRO A 7 -28.12 -11.50 3.80
C PRO A 7 -27.89 -11.42 2.28
N ASN A 8 -28.98 -11.40 1.52
CA ASN A 8 -28.93 -11.26 0.06
C ASN A 8 -28.31 -9.93 -0.39
N PHE A 9 -28.51 -8.83 0.32
CA PHE A 9 -27.91 -7.54 0.01
C PHE A 9 -26.38 -7.59 0.10
N ILE A 10 -25.82 -8.37 1.02
CA ILE A 10 -24.38 -8.52 1.20
C ILE A 10 -23.77 -9.40 0.11
N VAL A 11 -24.45 -10.49 -0.27
CA VAL A 11 -23.92 -11.51 -1.19
C VAL A 11 -24.26 -11.23 -2.66
N SER A 12 -25.29 -10.43 -2.94
CA SER A 12 -25.68 -10.12 -4.32
C SER A 12 -24.71 -9.11 -4.96
N PRO A 13 -24.44 -9.25 -6.27
CA PRO A 13 -23.68 -8.25 -7.02
C PRO A 13 -24.47 -6.96 -7.19
N GLN A 14 -23.80 -5.93 -7.68
CA GLN A 14 -24.45 -4.68 -8.09
C GLN A 14 -25.45 -4.96 -9.22
N SER A 15 -26.59 -4.26 -9.21
CA SER A 15 -27.64 -4.37 -10.22
C SER A 15 -28.24 -3.01 -10.53
N GLU A 16 -28.61 -2.78 -11.78
CA GLU A 16 -29.35 -1.59 -12.20
C GLU A 16 -30.77 -1.55 -11.62
N THR A 17 -31.31 -2.72 -11.23
CA THR A 17 -32.59 -2.81 -10.52
C THR A 17 -32.37 -2.63 -9.02
N ALA A 18 -32.79 -1.49 -8.46
CA ALA A 18 -32.56 -1.12 -7.06
C ALA A 18 -32.95 -2.21 -6.04
N ILE A 19 -34.03 -2.96 -6.29
CA ILE A 19 -34.53 -4.02 -5.38
C ILE A 19 -33.60 -5.24 -5.34
N LYS A 20 -32.80 -5.48 -6.39
CA LYS A 20 -31.87 -6.62 -6.51
C LYS A 20 -30.41 -6.23 -6.29
N ALA A 21 -30.12 -4.95 -6.12
CA ALA A 21 -28.77 -4.45 -5.98
C ALA A 21 -28.17 -4.88 -4.63
N GLY A 22 -26.98 -5.49 -4.67
CA GLY A 22 -26.19 -5.79 -3.49
C GLY A 22 -24.82 -5.12 -3.52
N VAL A 23 -24.08 -5.27 -2.41
CA VAL A 23 -22.80 -4.58 -2.16
C VAL A 23 -21.57 -5.46 -2.34
N ARG A 24 -21.74 -6.73 -2.72
CA ARG A 24 -20.63 -7.71 -2.82
C ARG A 24 -19.47 -7.20 -3.67
N THR A 25 -19.75 -6.65 -4.84
CA THR A 25 -18.73 -6.15 -5.77
C THR A 25 -17.91 -5.01 -5.15
N ALA A 26 -18.55 -4.10 -4.42
CA ALA A 26 -17.88 -2.98 -3.75
C ALA A 26 -17.01 -3.47 -2.58
N ILE A 27 -17.52 -4.40 -1.78
CA ILE A 27 -16.77 -4.98 -0.65
C ILE A 27 -15.55 -5.75 -1.16
N LEU A 28 -15.72 -6.62 -2.16
CA LEU A 28 -14.60 -7.37 -2.70
C LEU A 28 -13.60 -6.43 -3.37
N GLY A 29 -14.06 -5.46 -4.18
CA GLY A 29 -13.20 -4.47 -4.82
C GLY A 29 -12.36 -3.69 -3.81
N SER A 30 -12.95 -3.23 -2.70
CA SER A 30 -12.22 -2.51 -1.66
C SER A 30 -11.22 -3.41 -0.93
N LEU A 31 -11.61 -4.63 -0.56
CA LEU A 31 -10.71 -5.60 0.07
C LEU A 31 -9.50 -5.93 -0.81
N TRP A 32 -9.71 -6.16 -2.10
CA TRP A 32 -8.61 -6.40 -3.05
C TRP A 32 -7.71 -5.16 -3.18
N THR A 33 -8.29 -3.97 -3.28
CA THR A 33 -7.52 -2.72 -3.39
C THR A 33 -6.65 -2.50 -2.15
N ILE A 34 -7.23 -2.68 -0.95
CA ILE A 34 -6.52 -2.57 0.33
C ILE A 34 -5.45 -3.67 0.45
N GLY A 35 -5.78 -4.91 0.08
CA GLY A 35 -4.84 -6.02 0.12
C GLY A 35 -3.60 -5.75 -0.74
N ILE A 36 -3.79 -5.27 -1.96
CA ILE A 36 -2.69 -4.87 -2.86
C ILE A 36 -1.88 -3.72 -2.26
N ALA A 37 -2.55 -2.70 -1.71
CA ALA A 37 -1.87 -1.58 -1.07
C ALA A 37 -0.99 -2.04 0.10
N ILE A 38 -1.48 -2.96 0.94
CA ILE A 38 -0.73 -3.53 2.07
C ILE A 38 0.46 -4.36 1.57
N VAL A 39 0.23 -5.29 0.64
CA VAL A 39 1.29 -6.16 0.10
C VAL A 39 2.42 -5.34 -0.53
N PHE A 40 2.09 -4.21 -1.15
CA PHE A 40 3.08 -3.30 -1.73
C PHE A 40 3.75 -2.41 -0.67
N ALA A 41 2.96 -1.64 0.08
CA ALA A 41 3.49 -0.56 0.91
C ALA A 41 4.07 -1.05 2.24
N PHE A 42 3.54 -2.14 2.82
CA PHE A 42 3.98 -2.60 4.13
C PHE A 42 5.41 -3.15 4.10
N PRO A 43 5.79 -4.10 3.22
CA PRO A 43 7.16 -4.62 3.18
C PRO A 43 8.18 -3.54 2.82
N ILE A 44 7.85 -2.68 1.85
CA ILE A 44 8.73 -1.59 1.42
C ILE A 44 8.88 -0.56 2.54
N GLY A 45 7.77 -0.16 3.18
CA GLY A 45 7.78 0.86 4.21
C GLY A 45 8.50 0.41 5.49
N VAL A 46 8.20 -0.80 5.97
CA VAL A 46 8.86 -1.38 7.14
C VAL A 46 10.32 -1.67 6.84
N GLY A 47 10.64 -2.22 5.67
CA GLY A 47 12.03 -2.46 5.27
C GLY A 47 12.85 -1.17 5.18
N ALA A 48 12.27 -0.10 4.62
CA ALA A 48 12.91 1.21 4.59
C ALA A 48 13.11 1.78 6.00
N ALA A 49 12.14 1.64 6.89
CA ALA A 49 12.27 2.09 8.28
C ALA A 49 13.36 1.33 9.05
N ILE A 50 13.40 -0.01 8.94
CA ILE A 50 14.46 -0.83 9.54
C ILE A 50 15.82 -0.41 8.99
N TYR A 51 15.95 -0.25 7.67
CA TYR A 51 17.21 0.17 7.08
C TYR A 51 17.64 1.56 7.59
N LEU A 52 16.73 2.54 7.59
CA LEU A 52 17.03 3.92 7.97
C LEU A 52 17.32 4.09 9.46
N GLU A 53 16.69 3.31 10.35
CA GLU A 53 16.94 3.41 11.79
C GLU A 53 18.10 2.55 12.25
N GLU A 54 18.20 1.31 11.76
CA GLU A 54 19.20 0.38 12.28
C GLU A 54 20.49 0.46 11.47
N TYR A 55 20.44 0.52 10.14
CA TYR A 55 21.62 0.31 9.30
C TYR A 55 22.23 1.60 8.74
N ALA A 56 21.40 2.60 8.50
CA ALA A 56 21.80 3.83 7.84
C ALA A 56 22.58 4.74 8.78
N GLY A 57 23.82 5.09 8.40
CA GLY A 57 24.63 6.06 9.16
C GLY A 57 24.22 7.51 8.91
N GLU A 58 24.80 8.46 9.64
CA GLU A 58 24.55 9.89 9.42
C GLU A 58 25.33 10.40 8.20
N ASN A 59 24.72 10.31 7.01
CA ASN A 59 25.30 10.82 5.77
C ASN A 59 24.31 11.68 4.98
N PHE A 60 24.84 12.42 4.00
CA PHE A 60 24.04 13.34 3.18
C PHE A 60 22.90 12.64 2.43
N ILE A 61 23.15 11.42 1.94
CA ILE A 61 22.15 10.62 1.22
C ILE A 61 20.96 10.29 2.12
N ASN A 62 21.21 9.81 3.34
CA ASN A 62 20.17 9.45 4.29
C ASN A 62 19.37 10.67 4.73
N ARG A 63 20.03 11.83 4.91
CA ARG A 63 19.36 13.10 5.18
C ARG A 63 18.43 13.52 4.02
N ILE A 64 18.86 13.34 2.77
CA ILE A 64 18.00 13.58 1.59
C ILE A 64 16.80 12.63 1.61
N ILE A 65 17.02 11.33 1.82
CA ILE A 65 15.95 10.32 1.83
C ILE A 65 14.92 10.68 2.91
N GLN A 66 15.36 10.96 4.13
CA GLN A 66 14.47 11.32 5.23
C GLN A 66 13.69 12.60 4.94
N THR A 67 14.34 13.61 4.34
CA THR A 67 13.67 14.85 3.92
C THR A 67 12.60 14.58 2.88
N ASN A 68 12.85 13.72 1.90
CA ASN A 68 11.87 13.35 0.88
C ASN A 68 10.69 12.56 1.47
N ILE A 69 10.94 11.63 2.39
CA ILE A 69 9.88 10.89 3.09
C ILE A 69 8.95 11.87 3.83
N ASN A 70 9.53 12.81 4.58
CA ASN A 70 8.77 13.83 5.30
C ASN A 70 7.99 14.75 4.35
N ASN A 71 8.61 15.16 3.23
CA ASN A 71 7.94 15.99 2.23
C ASN A 71 6.78 15.23 1.57
N LEU A 72 6.97 13.96 1.22
CA LEU A 72 5.94 13.10 0.65
C LEU A 72 4.76 12.91 1.62
N ALA A 73 5.02 12.73 2.91
CA ALA A 73 3.96 12.65 3.92
C ALA A 73 3.06 13.91 3.97
N GLY A 74 3.59 15.08 3.58
CA GLY A 74 2.84 16.33 3.52
C GLY A 74 2.08 16.58 2.21
N VAL A 75 2.22 15.71 1.20
CA VAL A 75 1.59 15.91 -0.11
C VAL A 75 0.08 15.64 -0.03
N PRO A 76 -0.77 16.54 -0.55
CA PRO A 76 -2.22 16.32 -0.59
C PRO A 76 -2.62 15.06 -1.38
N SER A 77 -3.63 14.33 -0.90
CA SER A 77 -4.06 13.04 -1.48
C SER A 77 -4.46 13.12 -2.96
N ILE A 78 -4.99 14.26 -3.42
CA ILE A 78 -5.36 14.46 -4.83
C ILE A 78 -4.16 14.35 -5.77
N ILE A 79 -2.97 14.78 -5.33
CA ILE A 79 -1.74 14.70 -6.11
C ILE A 79 -1.35 13.23 -6.33
N TYR A 80 -1.48 12.41 -5.29
CA TYR A 80 -1.29 10.95 -5.41
C TYR A 80 -2.28 10.32 -6.38
N GLY A 81 -3.54 10.78 -6.41
CA GLY A 81 -4.53 10.33 -7.40
C GLY A 81 -4.11 10.64 -8.84
N MET A 82 -3.63 11.86 -9.10
CA MET A 82 -3.12 12.26 -10.41
C MET A 82 -1.83 11.51 -10.79
N LEU A 83 -0.91 11.34 -9.84
CA LEU A 83 0.31 10.55 -10.02
C LEU A 83 -0.02 9.09 -10.33
N GLY A 84 -0.96 8.49 -9.61
CA GLY A 84 -1.39 7.11 -9.84
C GLY A 84 -1.99 6.92 -11.23
N LEU A 85 -2.79 7.87 -11.70
CA LEU A 85 -3.30 7.88 -13.07
C LEU A 85 -2.14 7.98 -14.09
N ALA A 86 -1.20 8.89 -13.90
CA ALA A 86 -0.09 9.07 -14.82
C ALA A 86 0.81 7.82 -14.86
N VAL A 87 1.21 7.32 -13.69
CA VAL A 87 2.19 6.25 -13.55
C VAL A 87 1.56 4.88 -13.74
N PHE A 88 0.57 4.50 -12.94
CA PHE A 88 0.04 3.13 -12.92
C PHE A 88 -0.95 2.86 -14.06
N VAL A 89 -1.79 3.84 -14.39
CA VAL A 89 -2.82 3.65 -15.42
C VAL A 89 -2.29 3.88 -16.82
N ARG A 90 -1.45 4.90 -17.04
CA ARG A 90 -0.95 5.27 -18.38
C ARG A 90 0.46 4.74 -18.65
N SER A 91 1.44 5.06 -17.82
CA SER A 91 2.83 4.66 -18.08
C SER A 91 3.06 3.15 -17.90
N LEU A 92 2.45 2.54 -16.88
CA LEU A 92 2.59 1.11 -16.56
C LEU A 92 1.41 0.27 -17.03
N GLU A 93 0.64 0.76 -17.99
CA GLU A 93 -0.55 0.11 -18.54
C GLU A 93 -0.30 -1.36 -18.90
N LYS A 94 0.83 -1.69 -19.53
CA LYS A 94 1.15 -3.06 -19.93
C LYS A 94 1.23 -4.02 -18.74
N ILE A 95 1.74 -3.54 -17.61
CA ILE A 95 1.86 -4.35 -16.38
C ILE A 95 0.52 -4.37 -15.65
N THR A 96 -0.12 -3.22 -15.49
CA THR A 96 -1.32 -3.08 -14.67
C THR A 96 -2.58 -3.62 -15.32
N SER A 97 -2.62 -3.70 -16.66
CA SER A 97 -3.65 -4.41 -17.40
C SER A 97 -3.47 -5.93 -17.38
N GLY A 98 -2.25 -6.44 -17.13
CA GLY A 98 -1.92 -7.87 -17.26
C GLY A 98 -1.41 -8.28 -18.64
N ALA A 99 -1.32 -7.36 -19.60
CA ALA A 99 -0.84 -7.61 -20.96
C ALA A 99 0.60 -8.13 -21.00
N ALA A 100 1.45 -7.60 -20.12
CA ALA A 100 2.85 -8.00 -19.98
C ALA A 100 3.02 -9.46 -19.55
N PHE A 101 2.01 -10.05 -18.90
CA PHE A 101 2.04 -11.42 -18.40
C PHE A 101 1.29 -12.41 -19.30
N GLY A 102 0.74 -11.95 -20.44
CA GLY A 102 -0.02 -12.80 -21.36
C GLY A 102 -1.34 -13.32 -20.78
N VAL A 103 -1.83 -12.75 -19.69
CA VAL A 103 -3.04 -13.20 -18.97
C VAL A 103 -4.32 -12.64 -19.60
N LEU A 104 -4.20 -11.76 -20.60
CA LEU A 104 -5.35 -11.07 -21.20
C LEU A 104 -5.90 -11.80 -22.42
N GLU A 105 -7.16 -12.22 -22.33
CA GLU A 105 -7.95 -12.83 -23.41
C GLU A 105 -8.66 -11.80 -24.30
N ASP A 106 -8.94 -10.58 -23.82
CA ASP A 106 -9.75 -9.58 -24.53
C ASP A 106 -9.05 -8.21 -24.70
N PRO A 107 -8.68 -7.79 -25.94
CA PRO A 107 -8.03 -6.52 -26.23
C PRO A 107 -8.88 -5.27 -25.89
N THR A 108 -10.20 -5.40 -25.77
CA THR A 108 -11.10 -4.25 -25.56
C THR A 108 -11.20 -3.82 -24.09
N THR A 109 -10.91 -4.74 -23.17
CA THR A 109 -10.96 -4.51 -21.71
C THR A 109 -9.54 -4.32 -21.12
N ALA A 110 -8.51 -4.54 -21.94
CA ALA A 110 -7.10 -4.42 -21.61
C ALA A 110 -6.63 -2.95 -21.45
N ASN A 111 -7.02 -2.29 -20.36
CA ASN A 111 -6.51 -0.96 -20.01
C ASN A 111 -5.94 -0.94 -18.59
N GLY A 112 -5.17 0.09 -18.26
CA GLY A 112 -4.53 0.22 -16.94
C GLY A 112 -5.48 0.60 -15.80
N ARG A 113 -6.80 0.70 -16.02
CA ARG A 113 -7.78 1.10 -14.99
C ARG A 113 -8.25 -0.11 -14.18
N THR A 114 -7.32 -0.74 -13.50
CA THR A 114 -7.55 -1.99 -12.77
C THR A 114 -7.50 -1.79 -11.26
N VAL A 115 -7.98 -2.80 -10.52
CA VAL A 115 -7.86 -2.87 -9.05
C VAL A 115 -6.39 -2.82 -8.61
N LEU A 116 -5.48 -3.35 -9.42
CA LEU A 116 -4.04 -3.27 -9.20
C LEU A 116 -3.54 -1.83 -9.23
N SER A 117 -3.90 -1.05 -10.26
CA SER A 117 -3.55 0.38 -10.33
C SER A 117 -4.09 1.19 -9.15
N ALA A 118 -5.33 0.92 -8.74
CA ALA A 118 -5.94 1.56 -7.57
C ALA A 118 -5.18 1.20 -6.28
N GLY A 119 -4.86 -0.09 -6.09
CA GLY A 119 -4.12 -0.57 -4.92
C GLY A 119 -2.70 -0.03 -4.85
N LEU A 120 -1.98 0.04 -5.97
CA LEU A 120 -0.64 0.64 -6.05
C LEU A 120 -0.68 2.16 -5.78
N THR A 121 -1.71 2.85 -6.25
CA THR A 121 -1.90 4.29 -5.98
C THR A 121 -2.11 4.53 -4.48
N LEU A 122 -2.99 3.76 -3.85
CA LEU A 122 -3.19 3.82 -2.40
C LEU A 122 -1.92 3.43 -1.64
N GLY A 123 -1.22 2.39 -2.10
CA GLY A 123 0.05 1.95 -1.54
C GLY A 123 1.10 3.07 -1.54
N LEU A 124 1.26 3.77 -2.65
CA LEU A 124 2.16 4.92 -2.77
C LEU A 124 1.78 6.07 -1.82
N LEU A 125 0.47 6.33 -1.69
CA LEU A 125 -0.05 7.37 -0.80
C LEU A 125 0.27 7.06 0.67
N ILE A 126 0.07 5.82 1.12
CA ILE A 126 0.27 5.44 2.52
C ILE A 126 1.73 5.10 2.86
N LEU A 127 2.58 4.89 1.85
CA LEU A 127 3.98 4.50 2.02
C LEU A 127 4.77 5.41 2.99
N PRO A 128 4.80 6.75 2.84
CA PRO A 128 5.56 7.61 3.76
C PRO A 128 5.04 7.51 5.20
N LEU A 129 3.73 7.34 5.39
CA LEU A 129 3.13 7.16 6.71
C LEU A 129 3.57 5.84 7.36
N ILE A 130 3.61 4.75 6.59
CA ILE A 130 4.11 3.46 7.11
C ILE A 130 5.59 3.59 7.53
N ILE A 131 6.41 4.24 6.70
CA ILE A 131 7.84 4.43 7.01
C ILE A 131 7.99 5.19 8.34
N ILE A 132 7.36 6.36 8.47
CA ILE A 132 7.49 7.22 9.65
C ILE A 132 7.03 6.49 10.91
N ASN A 133 5.84 5.88 10.89
CA ASN A 133 5.31 5.16 12.04
C ASN A 133 6.18 3.96 12.45
N ALA A 134 6.76 3.25 11.47
CA ALA A 134 7.68 2.16 11.75
C ALA A 134 9.00 2.66 12.35
N GLN A 135 9.55 3.79 11.87
CA GLN A 135 10.74 4.41 12.47
C GLN A 135 10.49 4.81 13.92
N GLU A 136 9.36 5.45 14.20
CA GLU A 136 8.96 5.83 15.56
C GLU A 136 8.80 4.61 16.47
N ALA A 137 8.20 3.53 15.98
CA ALA A 137 8.08 2.27 16.71
C ALA A 137 9.45 1.66 17.05
N ILE A 138 10.40 1.68 16.10
CA ILE A 138 11.77 1.16 16.31
C ILE A 138 12.52 2.00 17.35
N ARG A 139 12.41 3.33 17.28
CA ARG A 139 13.03 4.26 18.23
C ARG A 139 12.47 4.13 19.65
N ALA A 140 11.21 3.70 19.77
CA ALA A 140 10.58 3.49 21.07
C ALA A 140 11.15 2.29 21.86
N VAL A 141 11.91 1.39 21.21
CA VAL A 141 12.53 0.24 21.87
C VAL A 141 13.70 0.70 22.77
N PRO A 142 13.67 0.43 24.09
CA PRO A 142 14.73 0.83 25.02
C PRO A 142 16.12 0.31 24.63
N GLN A 143 17.14 1.17 24.76
CA GLN A 143 18.53 0.78 24.48
C GLN A 143 19.05 -0.36 25.36
N SER A 144 18.55 -0.49 26.59
CA SER A 144 18.94 -1.57 27.49
C SER A 144 18.60 -2.95 26.93
N LEU A 145 17.47 -3.11 26.24
CA LEU A 145 17.08 -4.37 25.60
C LEU A 145 18.01 -4.70 24.43
N ARG A 146 18.39 -3.69 23.66
CA ARG A 146 19.33 -3.83 22.53
C ARG A 146 20.74 -4.20 23.01
N LEU A 147 21.22 -3.60 24.10
CA LEU A 147 22.52 -3.95 24.68
C LEU A 147 22.51 -5.36 25.29
N ALA A 148 21.39 -5.76 25.91
CA ALA A 148 21.22 -7.10 26.44
C ALA A 148 21.26 -8.17 25.34
N SER A 149 20.61 -7.96 24.19
CA SER A 149 20.68 -8.91 23.07
C SER A 149 22.11 -9.07 22.53
N TYR A 150 22.84 -7.96 22.37
CA TYR A 150 24.26 -8.01 21.98
C TYR A 150 25.12 -8.73 23.03
N GLY A 151 24.85 -8.54 24.33
CA GLY A 151 25.52 -9.24 25.42
C GLY A 151 25.28 -10.75 25.42
N LEU A 152 24.17 -11.22 24.84
CA LEU A 152 23.87 -12.64 24.62
C LEU A 152 24.46 -13.19 23.31
N GLY A 153 25.23 -12.40 22.56
CA GLY A 153 25.83 -12.78 21.30
C GLY A 153 24.90 -12.68 20.09
N ALA A 154 23.74 -12.01 20.22
CA ALA A 154 22.88 -11.74 19.09
C ALA A 154 23.56 -10.77 18.11
N THR A 155 23.39 -11.01 16.81
CA THR A 155 23.81 -10.07 15.77
C THR A 155 22.77 -8.95 15.60
N LYS A 156 23.14 -7.90 14.87
CA LYS A 156 22.28 -6.75 14.57
C LYS A 156 20.98 -7.11 13.82
N TRP A 157 20.97 -8.19 13.05
CA TRP A 157 19.74 -8.68 12.39
C TRP A 157 18.83 -9.48 13.34
N GLN A 158 19.40 -10.02 14.41
CA GLN A 158 18.67 -10.78 15.43
C GLN A 158 18.17 -9.91 16.59
N THR A 159 18.62 -8.66 16.67
CA THR A 159 18.27 -7.65 17.69
C THR A 159 17.14 -6.77 17.17
#